data_AF-A0A6V7UI38-F1
#
_entry.id   AF-A0A6V7UI38-F1
#
_cell.length_a   1.000
_cell.length_b   1.000
_cell.length_c   1.000
_cell.angle_alpha   90.00
_cell.angle_beta   90.00
_cell.angle_gamma   90.00
#
_symmetry.space_group_name_H-M   'P 1'
#
loop_
_entity.id
_entity.type
_entity.pdbx_description
1 polymer ?
#
loop_
_entity_poly.entity_id
_entity_poly.type
_entity_poly.pdbx_seq_one_letter_code
_entity_poly.pdbx_strand_id
1 'polypeptide(L)'
;MFFKFELNSSSPYFNCRLQQQQTPSNNEETSSNNNNGETENQNNKAFNYYITVINNIDSFDENCRENFAALDNMQVSTAKINVEDTFLFIIKYNEKQNESCEECAKNLKDWFTASLGSDVFDVKPRYIDLMLSTKLKQPFYTTTLDFSAREKLELYRLPLGAENLTHPDSPYLIFRTNDHGLSRIFVRCSLKNISSITTIHERFSQIDESTLLQNKIFELLDGACGEIRVSCAADKSRSTFDCNHVFIRLEYDTEIGKRNTDYWPRSIEEAIKRCEKYLIKHRITEVEVNYEQLRPSTTNTNSNNITESQQQFETIRIVYMNETGAIPEICVYRVNEDRKLIPIESGGHARLAGKSSATPHHTIQQVNVQKKRYQANKLGTTYVYDMPIMFGKAAFDEWTFF
;
A
#
# COMPACT_ATOMS: atom_id res chain seq x y z
N MET A 1 4.72 -27.37 -5.11
CA MET A 1 4.03 -26.78 -6.27
C MET A 1 3.89 -25.29 -5.98
N PHE A 2 4.52 -24.45 -6.80
CA PHE A 2 4.42 -22.99 -6.67
C PHE A 2 3.27 -22.50 -7.53
N PHE A 3 2.41 -21.68 -6.96
CA PHE A 3 1.38 -20.98 -7.72
C PHE A 3 1.81 -19.53 -7.87
N LYS A 4 1.96 -19.09 -9.13
CA LYS A 4 2.17 -17.68 -9.48
C LYS A 4 0.81 -17.01 -9.57
N PHE A 5 0.65 -15.90 -8.86
CA PHE A 5 -0.56 -15.09 -8.90
C PHE A 5 -0.25 -13.66 -9.32
N GLU A 6 -1.15 -13.10 -10.13
CA GLU A 6 -1.26 -11.68 -10.42
C GLU A 6 -2.53 -11.17 -9.75
N LEU A 7 -2.39 -10.20 -8.83
CA LEU A 7 -3.53 -9.60 -8.13
C LEU A 7 -4.26 -8.60 -9.04
N ASN A 8 -5.54 -8.86 -9.29
CA ASN A 8 -6.42 -7.94 -10.01
C ASN A 8 -7.13 -7.00 -9.02
N SER A 9 -7.04 -5.68 -9.25
CA SER A 9 -7.39 -4.63 -8.27
C SER A 9 -8.89 -4.29 -8.18
N SER A 10 -9.77 -5.02 -8.86
CA SER A 10 -11.20 -4.71 -8.94
C SER A 10 -12.09 -5.50 -7.98
N SER A 11 -11.50 -6.22 -7.01
CA SER A 11 -12.26 -7.08 -6.10
C SER A 11 -11.78 -6.95 -4.65
N PRO A 12 -12.71 -6.83 -3.66
CA PRO A 12 -12.39 -6.92 -2.24
C PRO A 12 -11.97 -8.34 -1.82
N TYR A 13 -12.14 -9.31 -2.72
CA TYR A 13 -11.69 -10.68 -2.57
C TYR A 13 -10.36 -10.85 -3.31
N PHE A 14 -9.45 -11.63 -2.73
CA PHE A 14 -8.24 -12.14 -3.41
C PHE A 14 -8.65 -12.91 -4.68
N ASN A 15 -8.91 -12.20 -5.77
CA ASN A 15 -9.26 -12.80 -7.05
C ASN A 15 -7.97 -13.15 -7.78
N CYS A 16 -7.44 -14.31 -7.41
CA CYS A 16 -6.29 -14.95 -8.00
C CYS A 16 -6.65 -15.53 -9.38
N ARG A 17 -6.10 -14.97 -10.47
CA ARG A 17 -6.04 -15.71 -11.74
C ARG A 17 -4.94 -16.78 -11.62
N LEU A 18 -5.36 -18.03 -11.61
CA LEU A 18 -4.45 -19.18 -11.61
C LEU A 18 -3.89 -19.34 -13.03
N GLN A 19 -2.64 -18.94 -13.28
CA GLN A 19 -1.93 -19.42 -14.47
C GLN A 19 -1.39 -20.81 -14.16
N GLN A 20 -2.15 -21.85 -14.50
CA GLN A 20 -1.56 -23.18 -14.68
C GLN A 20 -0.70 -23.12 -15.93
N GLN A 21 0.62 -23.14 -15.79
CA GLN A 21 1.50 -23.43 -16.91
C GLN A 21 1.26 -24.87 -17.34
N GLN A 22 0.47 -25.06 -18.40
CA GLN A 22 0.40 -26.33 -19.11
C GLN A 22 1.73 -26.54 -19.83
N THR A 23 2.31 -27.72 -19.66
CA THR A 23 3.48 -28.21 -20.39
C THR A 23 3.23 -28.07 -21.90
N PRO A 24 4.13 -27.47 -22.69
CA PRO A 24 3.89 -27.29 -24.11
C PRO A 24 3.92 -28.65 -24.82
N SER A 25 2.81 -29.04 -25.45
CA SER A 25 2.83 -30.07 -26.48
C SER A 25 3.42 -29.45 -27.75
N ASN A 26 4.54 -30.00 -28.20
CA ASN A 26 5.17 -29.68 -29.47
C ASN A 26 4.13 -29.68 -30.59
N ASN A 27 3.99 -28.55 -31.27
CA ASN A 27 3.83 -28.50 -32.72
C ASN A 27 4.28 -27.12 -33.20
N GLU A 28 5.30 -27.14 -34.03
CA GLU A 28 5.79 -26.03 -34.83
C GLU A 28 4.67 -25.55 -35.76
N GLU A 29 4.51 -24.23 -35.91
CA GLU A 29 4.46 -23.63 -37.25
C GLU A 29 4.69 -22.12 -37.19
N THR A 30 5.53 -21.71 -38.13
CA THR A 30 6.13 -20.40 -38.35
C THR A 30 5.14 -19.32 -38.80
N SER A 31 5.26 -18.09 -38.29
CA SER A 31 5.23 -16.91 -39.15
C SER A 31 5.87 -15.69 -38.49
N SER A 32 6.86 -15.15 -39.19
CA SER A 32 7.59 -13.92 -38.94
C SER A 32 6.73 -12.69 -39.26
N ASN A 33 6.74 -11.68 -38.40
CA ASN A 33 6.67 -10.30 -38.84
C ASN A 33 7.35 -9.36 -37.83
N ASN A 34 8.48 -8.81 -38.29
CA ASN A 34 9.20 -7.71 -37.66
C ASN A 34 8.37 -6.43 -37.77
N ASN A 35 8.21 -5.72 -36.65
CA ASN A 35 8.07 -4.27 -36.67
C ASN A 35 8.74 -3.70 -35.41
N ASN A 36 9.88 -3.05 -35.64
CA ASN A 36 10.61 -2.26 -34.67
C ASN A 36 9.83 -0.96 -34.40
N GLY A 37 9.32 -0.84 -33.18
CA GLY A 37 8.87 0.42 -32.60
C GLY A 37 9.35 0.44 -31.16
N GLU A 38 10.37 1.26 -30.87
CA GLU A 38 10.83 1.54 -29.52
C GLU A 38 9.73 2.28 -28.75
N THR A 39 8.84 1.53 -28.11
CA THR A 39 8.03 2.03 -27.00
C THR A 39 8.78 1.76 -25.71
N GLU A 40 9.19 2.83 -25.02
CA GLU A 40 9.60 2.79 -23.62
C GLU A 40 8.50 2.13 -22.78
N ASN A 41 8.61 0.82 -22.58
CA ASN A 41 7.84 0.07 -21.60
C ASN A 41 8.31 0.50 -20.20
N GLN A 42 7.78 1.62 -19.70
CA GLN A 42 7.87 1.93 -18.28
C GLN A 42 7.14 0.83 -17.51
N ASN A 43 7.95 -0.06 -16.93
CA ASN A 43 7.69 -1.07 -15.90
C ASN A 43 6.32 -1.01 -15.19
N ASN A 44 5.26 -1.40 -15.88
CA ASN A 44 4.00 -1.83 -15.27
C ASN A 44 4.10 -3.30 -14.85
N LYS A 45 5.18 -3.68 -14.15
CA LYS A 45 5.31 -5.05 -13.64
C LYS A 45 4.37 -5.21 -12.45
N ALA A 46 3.35 -6.04 -12.63
CA ALA A 46 2.57 -6.57 -11.51
C ALA A 46 3.53 -7.24 -10.51
N PHE A 47 3.35 -6.98 -9.22
CA PHE A 47 4.04 -7.75 -8.18
C PHE A 47 3.70 -9.23 -8.36
N ASN A 48 4.71 -10.08 -8.54
CA ASN A 48 4.47 -11.51 -8.61
C ASN A 48 4.40 -12.05 -7.18
N TYR A 49 3.29 -12.71 -6.88
CA TYR A 49 3.11 -13.43 -5.63
C TYR A 49 3.27 -14.91 -5.89
N TYR A 50 4.14 -15.55 -5.13
CA TYR A 50 4.34 -16.99 -5.16
C TYR A 50 3.78 -17.57 -3.86
N ILE A 51 2.70 -18.34 -3.96
CA ILE A 51 2.14 -19.05 -2.80
C ILE A 51 2.44 -20.54 -2.92
N THR A 52 2.98 -21.11 -1.85
CA THR A 52 3.22 -22.55 -1.74
C THR A 52 2.61 -23.07 -0.45
N VAL A 53 1.91 -24.20 -0.53
CA VAL A 53 1.37 -24.91 0.64
C VAL A 53 2.28 -26.09 0.98
N ILE A 54 2.73 -26.14 2.23
CA ILE A 54 3.58 -27.18 2.80
C ILE A 54 2.73 -28.00 3.77
N ASN A 55 2.58 -29.30 3.52
CA ASN A 55 1.66 -30.15 4.29
C ASN A 55 2.21 -30.64 5.63
N ASN A 56 3.53 -30.62 5.83
CA ASN A 56 4.18 -30.99 7.08
C ASN A 56 5.56 -30.32 7.19
N ILE A 57 5.82 -29.62 8.30
CA ILE A 57 7.09 -28.92 8.56
C ILE A 57 8.25 -29.91 8.75
N ASP A 58 7.99 -31.09 9.32
CA ASP A 58 9.02 -32.12 9.56
C ASP A 58 9.47 -32.81 8.26
N SER A 59 8.61 -32.81 7.23
CA SER A 59 8.95 -33.38 5.91
C SER A 59 9.78 -32.45 5.03
N PHE A 60 10.14 -31.27 5.56
CA PHE A 60 10.75 -30.21 4.78
C PHE A 60 12.25 -30.41 4.51
N ASP A 61 12.95 -31.22 5.32
CA ASP A 61 14.42 -31.14 5.44
C ASP A 61 15.23 -31.72 4.26
N GLU A 62 14.67 -32.65 3.45
CA GLU A 62 15.41 -33.25 2.31
C GLU A 62 14.75 -32.99 0.94
N ASN A 63 13.47 -33.36 0.75
CA ASN A 63 12.82 -33.26 -0.57
C ASN A 63 12.54 -31.82 -1.05
N CYS A 64 12.47 -30.83 -0.15
CA CYS A 64 12.18 -29.45 -0.57
C CYS A 64 13.44 -28.67 -0.97
N ARG A 65 14.62 -29.01 -0.43
CA ARG A 65 15.90 -28.45 -0.89
C ARG A 65 16.13 -28.74 -2.38
N GLU A 66 15.77 -29.94 -2.83
CA GLU A 66 15.79 -30.33 -4.24
C GLU A 66 14.72 -29.63 -5.08
N ASN A 67 13.50 -29.43 -4.56
CA ASN A 67 12.45 -28.71 -5.28
C ASN A 67 12.72 -27.20 -5.42
N PHE A 68 13.48 -26.59 -4.50
CA PHE A 68 13.97 -25.21 -4.65
C PHE A 68 15.18 -25.13 -5.59
N ALA A 69 16.05 -26.13 -5.61
CA ALA A 69 17.03 -26.28 -6.69
C ALA A 69 16.37 -26.53 -8.05
N ALA A 70 15.16 -27.10 -8.09
CA ALA A 70 14.38 -27.22 -9.31
C ALA A 70 13.78 -25.88 -9.80
N LEU A 71 13.55 -24.91 -8.91
CA LEU A 71 13.26 -23.51 -9.28
C LEU A 71 14.45 -22.85 -10.00
N ASP A 72 15.67 -23.24 -9.63
CA ASP A 72 16.91 -22.86 -10.31
C ASP A 72 16.98 -23.49 -11.72
N ASN A 73 16.54 -24.74 -11.87
CA ASN A 73 16.43 -25.41 -13.17
C ASN A 73 15.23 -24.95 -14.03
N MET A 74 14.24 -24.23 -13.45
CA MET A 74 13.16 -23.56 -14.20
C MET A 74 13.60 -22.26 -14.89
N GLN A 75 14.91 -21.96 -14.94
CA GLN A 75 15.49 -20.95 -15.84
C GLN A 75 15.22 -21.23 -17.34
N VAL A 76 14.69 -22.40 -17.70
CA VAL A 76 14.22 -22.67 -19.06
C VAL A 76 12.77 -22.19 -19.21
N SER A 77 12.66 -20.96 -19.76
CA SER A 77 11.46 -20.25 -20.24
C SER A 77 10.80 -19.25 -19.28
N THR A 78 11.40 -18.04 -19.25
CA THR A 78 10.76 -16.71 -19.21
C THR A 78 10.40 -16.02 -17.87
N ALA A 79 10.48 -16.64 -16.70
CA ALA A 79 10.23 -15.93 -15.43
C ALA A 79 11.50 -15.75 -14.58
N LYS A 80 12.25 -14.66 -14.79
CA LYS A 80 13.31 -14.24 -13.86
C LYS A 80 12.67 -13.75 -12.56
N ILE A 81 13.03 -14.35 -11.43
CA ILE A 81 12.67 -13.85 -10.08
C ILE A 81 13.20 -12.42 -9.95
N ASN A 82 12.32 -11.48 -9.60
CA ASN A 82 12.63 -10.06 -9.53
C ASN A 82 12.73 -9.59 -8.07
N VAL A 83 13.44 -8.48 -7.82
CA VAL A 83 13.65 -7.92 -6.47
C VAL A 83 12.31 -7.61 -5.80
N GLU A 84 11.29 -7.35 -6.61
CA GLU A 84 9.94 -6.96 -6.19
C GLU A 84 9.02 -8.14 -5.86
N ASP A 85 9.46 -9.38 -6.09
CA ASP A 85 8.64 -10.57 -5.90
C ASP A 85 8.41 -10.86 -4.40
N THR A 86 7.21 -11.37 -4.08
CA THR A 86 6.82 -11.73 -2.71
C THR A 86 6.47 -13.21 -2.62
N PHE A 87 7.05 -13.89 -1.65
CA PHE A 87 6.82 -15.32 -1.42
C PHE A 87 6.02 -15.53 -0.12
N LEU A 88 4.93 -16.29 -0.22
CA LEU A 88 4.11 -16.71 0.92
C LEU A 88 4.11 -18.23 1.02
N PHE A 89 4.58 -18.75 2.14
CA PHE A 89 4.54 -20.17 2.43
C PHE A 89 3.48 -20.47 3.48
N ILE A 90 2.53 -21.33 3.14
CA ILE A 90 1.44 -21.75 4.03
C ILE A 90 1.77 -23.14 4.54
N ILE A 91 2.12 -23.26 5.82
CA ILE A 91 2.38 -24.55 6.44
C ILE A 91 1.10 -25.03 7.12
N LYS A 92 0.58 -26.17 6.67
CA LYS A 92 -0.54 -26.86 7.30
C LYS A 92 -0.01 -27.70 8.45
N TYR A 93 -0.41 -27.36 9.67
CA TYR A 93 0.10 -28.01 10.87
C TYR A 93 -0.94 -28.96 11.48
N ASN A 94 -0.49 -30.14 11.93
CA ASN A 94 -1.30 -31.12 12.65
C ASN A 94 -0.91 -31.09 14.13
N GLU A 95 -1.86 -30.76 15.01
CA GLU A 95 -1.71 -30.38 16.43
C GLU A 95 -1.09 -31.43 17.38
N LYS A 96 -0.49 -32.52 16.89
CA LYS A 96 0.07 -33.58 17.73
C LYS A 96 1.47 -33.29 18.28
N GLN A 97 2.07 -32.13 17.99
CA GLN A 97 3.41 -31.78 18.46
C GLN A 97 3.44 -30.37 19.10
N ASN A 98 4.44 -30.16 19.96
CA ASN A 98 4.53 -29.08 20.95
C ASN A 98 4.97 -27.71 20.38
N GLU A 99 5.10 -26.73 21.28
CA GLU A 99 5.62 -25.34 21.15
C GLU A 99 6.88 -25.14 20.27
N SER A 100 7.59 -26.20 19.84
CA SER A 100 8.80 -26.08 19.00
C SER A 100 8.54 -25.65 17.55
N CYS A 101 7.27 -25.56 17.12
CA CYS A 101 6.93 -25.34 15.72
C CYS A 101 6.97 -23.87 15.28
N GLU A 102 6.69 -22.92 16.18
CA GLU A 102 6.88 -21.49 15.88
C GLU A 102 8.37 -21.18 15.67
N GLU A 103 9.22 -21.75 16.52
CA GLU A 103 10.68 -21.62 16.41
C GLU A 103 11.20 -22.32 15.14
N CYS A 104 10.67 -23.50 14.82
CA CYS A 104 10.98 -24.17 13.56
C CYS A 104 10.58 -23.33 12.34
N ALA A 105 9.40 -22.70 12.34
CA ALA A 105 8.97 -21.83 11.26
C ALA A 105 9.80 -20.55 11.14
N LYS A 106 10.27 -19.97 12.27
CA LYS A 106 11.24 -18.86 12.25
C LYS A 106 12.58 -19.29 11.65
N ASN A 107 13.13 -20.42 12.09
CA ASN A 107 14.37 -20.97 11.54
C ASN A 107 14.26 -21.27 10.05
N LEU A 108 13.10 -21.77 9.61
CA LEU A 108 12.80 -22.02 8.20
C LEU A 108 12.75 -20.73 7.38
N LYS A 109 12.15 -19.67 7.92
CA LYS A 109 12.14 -18.34 7.32
C LYS A 109 13.56 -17.78 7.19
N ASP A 110 14.35 -17.89 8.24
CA ASP A 110 15.73 -17.40 8.25
C ASP A 110 16.58 -18.17 7.23
N TRP A 111 16.39 -19.49 7.16
CA TRP A 111 16.99 -20.33 6.13
C TRP A 111 16.57 -19.91 4.71
N PHE A 112 15.27 -19.65 4.46
CA PHE A 112 14.81 -19.14 3.18
C PHE A 112 15.44 -17.80 2.84
N THR A 113 15.48 -16.88 3.81
CA THR A 113 16.04 -15.55 3.64
C THR A 113 17.53 -15.59 3.33
N ALA A 114 18.26 -16.55 3.91
CA ALA A 114 19.66 -16.80 3.64
C ALA A 114 19.90 -17.50 2.29
N SER A 115 19.10 -18.52 1.97
CA SER A 115 19.25 -19.34 0.75
C SER A 115 18.81 -18.62 -0.52
N LEU A 116 17.81 -17.74 -0.44
CA LEU A 116 17.42 -16.83 -1.53
C LEU A 116 18.35 -15.60 -1.61
N GLY A 117 19.31 -15.46 -0.70
CA GLY A 117 20.29 -14.38 -0.66
C GLY A 117 21.74 -14.82 -0.92
N SER A 118 21.99 -16.11 -1.16
CA SER A 118 23.29 -16.64 -1.56
C SER A 118 23.46 -16.64 -3.09
N ASP A 119 24.68 -16.90 -3.58
CA ASP A 119 25.13 -16.88 -5.00
C ASP A 119 24.29 -17.67 -6.03
N VAL A 120 23.19 -18.31 -5.59
CA VAL A 120 22.27 -19.13 -6.40
C VAL A 120 21.15 -18.30 -7.02
N PHE A 121 20.70 -17.23 -6.36
CA PHE A 121 19.72 -16.29 -6.90
C PHE A 121 20.35 -14.90 -6.96
N ASP A 122 20.58 -14.37 -8.17
CA ASP A 122 21.11 -13.00 -8.41
C ASP A 122 20.27 -11.88 -7.76
N VAL A 123 19.12 -12.23 -7.17
CA VAL A 123 18.07 -11.31 -6.77
C VAL A 123 17.42 -11.76 -5.47
N LYS A 124 17.58 -10.95 -4.41
CA LYS A 124 16.91 -11.15 -3.12
C LYS A 124 15.44 -10.70 -3.22
N PRO A 125 14.45 -11.57 -2.93
CA PRO A 125 13.05 -11.18 -2.95
C PRO A 125 12.75 -10.14 -1.86
N ARG A 126 11.79 -9.27 -2.13
CA ARG A 126 11.46 -8.15 -1.24
C ARG A 126 10.91 -8.64 0.10
N TYR A 127 10.06 -9.66 0.05
CA TYR A 127 9.38 -10.21 1.21
C TYR A 127 9.26 -11.74 1.11
N ILE A 128 9.59 -12.39 2.21
CA ILE A 128 9.32 -13.81 2.46
C ILE A 128 8.49 -13.87 3.73
N ASP A 129 7.33 -14.53 3.66
CA ASP A 129 6.47 -14.74 4.82
C ASP A 129 6.03 -16.20 4.93
N LEU A 130 5.85 -16.64 6.18
CA LEU A 130 5.45 -18.00 6.52
C LEU A 130 4.23 -17.91 7.43
N MET A 131 3.13 -18.50 6.97
CA MET A 131 1.89 -18.64 7.69
C MET A 131 1.75 -20.08 8.18
N LEU A 132 1.75 -20.28 9.49
CA LEU A 132 1.38 -21.53 10.14
C LEU A 132 -0.14 -21.55 10.34
N SER A 133 -0.82 -22.40 9.58
CA SER A 133 -2.27 -22.60 9.71
C SER A 133 -2.54 -23.86 10.53
N THR A 134 -3.29 -23.69 11.63
CA THR A 134 -3.80 -24.78 12.47
C THR A 134 -5.32 -24.87 12.32
N LYS A 135 -5.91 -26.01 12.68
CA LYS A 135 -7.37 -26.18 12.57
C LYS A 135 -8.15 -25.43 13.65
N LEU A 136 -7.56 -25.22 14.83
CA LEU A 136 -8.29 -24.69 16.00
C LEU A 136 -7.81 -23.32 16.48
N LYS A 137 -6.72 -22.77 15.94
CA LYS A 137 -6.18 -21.46 16.34
C LYS A 137 -6.06 -20.51 15.16
N GLN A 138 -6.03 -19.21 15.46
CA GLN A 138 -5.71 -18.17 14.50
C GLN A 138 -4.35 -18.47 13.84
N PRO A 139 -4.21 -18.28 12.51
CA PRO A 139 -2.95 -18.52 11.84
C PRO A 139 -1.83 -17.67 12.45
N PHE A 140 -0.70 -18.30 12.70
CA PHE A 140 0.52 -17.64 13.16
C PHE A 140 1.33 -17.21 11.93
N TYR A 141 1.83 -15.98 11.95
CA TYR A 141 2.72 -15.47 10.92
C TYR A 141 4.12 -15.29 11.53
N THR A 142 5.14 -15.77 10.83
CA THR A 142 6.55 -15.59 11.23
C THR A 142 7.03 -14.14 11.09
N THR A 143 6.17 -13.27 10.58
CA THR A 143 6.36 -11.84 10.57
C THR A 143 5.27 -11.19 11.41
N THR A 144 5.56 -10.03 11.99
CA THR A 144 4.64 -9.31 12.89
C THR A 144 3.34 -8.86 12.22
N LEU A 145 3.22 -9.01 10.91
CA LEU A 145 2.12 -8.51 10.09
C LEU A 145 1.63 -9.58 9.14
N ASP A 146 0.33 -9.88 9.20
CA ASP A 146 -0.30 -10.79 8.26
C ASP A 146 -0.12 -10.30 6.82
N PHE A 147 -0.01 -11.24 5.88
CA PHE A 147 0.22 -10.95 4.47
C PHE A 147 -0.85 -10.03 3.85
N SER A 148 -2.12 -10.21 4.22
CA SER A 148 -3.22 -9.37 3.74
C SER A 148 -3.09 -7.92 4.21
N ALA A 149 -2.66 -7.70 5.44
CA ALA A 149 -2.41 -6.39 6.01
C ALA A 149 -1.28 -5.67 5.28
N ARG A 150 -0.24 -6.40 4.84
CA ARG A 150 0.86 -5.81 4.05
C ARG A 150 0.38 -5.27 2.71
N GLU A 151 -0.49 -6.03 2.04
CA GLU A 151 -1.06 -5.62 0.76
C GLU A 151 -2.03 -4.46 0.94
N LYS A 152 -2.96 -4.56 1.90
CA LYS A 152 -3.93 -3.51 2.23
C LYS A 152 -3.26 -2.19 2.63
N LEU A 153 -2.13 -2.26 3.34
CA LEU A 153 -1.35 -1.10 3.79
C LEU A 153 -0.26 -0.68 2.80
N GLU A 154 -0.20 -1.33 1.63
CA GLU A 154 0.69 -1.03 0.53
C GLU A 154 2.16 -0.92 0.96
N LEU A 155 2.63 -1.84 1.81
CA LEU A 155 4.02 -1.81 2.33
C LEU A 155 5.06 -1.97 1.22
N TYR A 156 4.66 -2.57 0.09
CA TYR A 156 5.46 -2.63 -1.13
C TYR A 156 5.75 -1.25 -1.76
N ARG A 157 5.07 -0.18 -1.34
CA ARG A 157 5.40 1.19 -1.79
C ARG A 157 6.46 1.86 -0.92
N LEU A 158 6.82 1.30 0.23
CA LEU A 158 7.88 1.87 1.07
C LEU A 158 9.22 1.83 0.32
N PRO A 159 10.16 2.77 0.58
CA PRO A 159 11.50 2.68 0.04
C PRO A 159 12.20 1.40 0.50
N LEU A 160 13.09 0.86 -0.34
CA LEU A 160 13.92 -0.30 0.02
C LEU A 160 14.80 0.05 1.24
N GLY A 161 14.88 -0.87 2.20
CA GLY A 161 15.65 -0.67 3.44
C GLY A 161 14.94 0.16 4.51
N ALA A 162 13.64 0.43 4.37
CA ALA A 162 12.85 1.06 5.43
C ALA A 162 12.88 0.21 6.72
N GLU A 163 13.29 0.83 7.82
CA GLU A 163 13.38 0.24 9.14
C GLU A 163 12.02 0.29 9.84
N ASN A 164 11.58 -0.83 10.41
CA ASN A 164 10.34 -0.88 11.18
C ASN A 164 10.58 -0.35 12.60
N LEU A 165 9.88 0.73 12.97
CA LEU A 165 9.90 1.35 14.31
C LEU A 165 8.61 1.11 15.09
N THR A 166 7.72 0.24 14.59
CA THR A 166 6.41 -0.02 15.17
C THR A 166 6.52 -0.56 16.59
N HIS A 167 5.83 0.09 17.53
CA HIS A 167 5.64 -0.45 18.87
C HIS A 167 4.58 -1.57 18.84
N PRO A 168 4.75 -2.69 19.58
CA PRO A 168 3.79 -3.80 19.57
C PRO A 168 2.33 -3.41 19.87
N ASP A 169 2.15 -2.44 20.76
CA ASP A 169 0.82 -1.95 21.17
C ASP A 169 0.29 -0.78 20.32
N SER A 170 1.07 -0.30 19.34
CA SER A 170 0.61 0.80 18.49
C SER A 170 -0.39 0.28 17.45
N PRO A 171 -1.53 0.96 17.25
CA PRO A 171 -2.42 0.64 16.13
C PRO A 171 -1.86 1.12 14.78
N TYR A 172 -0.71 1.79 14.78
CA TYR A 172 -0.02 2.30 13.60
C TYR A 172 1.22 1.49 13.30
N LEU A 173 1.48 1.24 12.02
CA LEU A 173 2.76 0.75 11.56
C LEU A 173 3.64 1.93 11.19
N ILE A 174 4.84 1.97 11.76
CA ILE A 174 5.76 3.08 11.64
C ILE A 174 7.03 2.57 10.99
N PHE A 175 7.42 3.21 9.89
CA PHE A 175 8.65 2.90 9.18
C PHE A 175 9.50 4.16 9.03
N ARG A 176 10.82 3.99 9.14
CA ARG A 176 11.80 5.04 8.94
C ARG A 176 12.68 4.73 7.76
N THR A 177 12.98 5.77 6.99
CA THR A 177 14.03 5.76 5.98
C THR A 177 14.98 6.91 6.25
N ASN A 178 16.26 6.76 5.90
CA ASN A 178 17.26 7.80 6.05
C ASN A 178 18.01 7.98 4.72
N ASP A 179 17.81 9.16 4.12
CA ASP A 179 18.42 9.56 2.86
C ASP A 179 19.43 10.68 3.14
N HIS A 180 20.71 10.32 3.26
CA HIS A 180 21.83 11.27 3.41
C HIS A 180 21.61 12.32 4.54
N GLY A 181 21.09 11.89 5.69
CA GLY A 181 20.88 12.71 6.88
C GLY A 181 19.51 13.42 6.95
N LEU A 182 18.63 13.18 5.98
CA LEU A 182 17.20 13.43 6.12
C LEU A 182 16.49 12.11 6.43
N SER A 183 15.73 12.10 7.52
CA SER A 183 14.89 10.97 7.88
C SER A 183 13.45 11.24 7.47
N ARG A 184 12.78 10.24 6.90
CA ARG A 184 11.35 10.27 6.59
C ARG A 184 10.64 9.16 7.36
N ILE A 185 9.57 9.52 8.06
CA ILE A 185 8.69 8.57 8.73
C ILE A 185 7.46 8.32 7.85
N PHE A 186 7.15 7.04 7.66
CA PHE A 186 5.93 6.56 7.03
C PHE A 186 5.05 5.91 8.08
N VAL A 187 3.83 6.43 8.24
CA VAL A 187 2.83 5.86 9.13
C VAL A 187 1.76 5.18 8.28
N ARG A 188 1.45 3.92 8.56
CA ARG A 188 0.39 3.14 7.91
C ARG A 188 -0.63 2.70 8.95
N CYS A 189 -1.91 2.90 8.70
CA CYS A 189 -2.96 2.34 9.54
C CYS A 189 -4.17 1.88 8.73
N SER A 190 -4.93 0.98 9.35
CA SER A 190 -6.15 0.42 8.79
C SER A 190 -7.32 0.73 9.73
N LEU A 191 -8.38 1.35 9.23
CA LEU A 191 -9.62 1.52 9.96
C LEU A 191 -10.53 0.33 9.66
N LYS A 192 -10.64 -0.57 10.65
CA LYS A 192 -11.56 -1.71 10.63
C LYS A 192 -12.95 -1.30 11.12
N ASN A 193 -13.96 -2.07 10.74
CA ASN A 193 -15.35 -1.92 11.22
C ASN A 193 -15.93 -0.52 10.97
N ILE A 194 -15.78 0.00 9.76
CA ILE A 194 -16.34 1.32 9.41
C ILE A 194 -17.87 1.34 9.54
N SER A 195 -18.54 0.19 9.40
CA SER A 195 -19.98 0.05 9.70
C SER A 195 -20.36 0.47 11.13
N SER A 196 -19.41 0.47 12.09
CA SER A 196 -19.68 0.97 13.43
C SER A 196 -20.00 2.47 13.45
N ILE A 197 -19.45 3.25 12.53
CA ILE A 197 -19.79 4.67 12.33
C ILE A 197 -21.29 4.80 12.05
N THR A 198 -21.79 3.91 11.20
CA THR A 198 -23.19 3.82 10.82
C THR A 198 -24.10 3.36 11.97
N THR A 199 -23.71 2.33 12.72
CA THR A 199 -24.48 1.89 13.89
C THR A 199 -24.57 2.99 14.96
N ILE A 200 -23.53 3.80 15.11
CA ILE A 200 -23.53 4.95 16.02
C ILE A 200 -24.52 6.00 15.52
N HIS A 201 -24.53 6.32 14.21
CA HIS A 201 -25.50 7.25 13.63
C HIS A 201 -26.95 6.80 13.87
N GLU A 202 -27.26 5.53 13.61
CA GLU A 202 -28.60 4.96 13.84
C GLU A 202 -29.06 5.05 15.30
N ARG A 203 -28.12 5.00 16.25
CA ARG A 203 -28.41 5.15 17.69
C ARG A 203 -28.48 6.61 18.15
N PHE A 204 -27.75 7.50 17.50
CA PHE A 204 -27.61 8.91 17.88
C PHE A 204 -27.95 9.79 16.67
N SER A 205 -29.25 9.95 16.40
CA SER A 205 -29.82 10.70 15.27
C SER A 205 -29.46 12.20 15.19
N GLN A 206 -28.64 12.70 16.11
CA GLN A 206 -28.22 14.10 16.19
C GLN A 206 -26.89 14.38 15.46
N ILE A 207 -26.10 13.36 15.13
CA ILE A 207 -24.80 13.53 14.47
C ILE A 207 -24.85 12.87 13.10
N ASP A 208 -24.61 13.65 12.05
CA ASP A 208 -24.56 13.16 10.67
C ASP A 208 -23.40 12.17 10.44
N GLU A 209 -23.61 11.16 9.59
CA GLU A 209 -22.60 10.14 9.25
C GLU A 209 -21.31 10.77 8.71
N SER A 210 -21.44 11.82 7.89
CA SER A 210 -20.31 12.61 7.38
C SER A 210 -19.45 13.17 8.51
N THR A 211 -20.08 13.71 9.56
CA THR A 211 -19.38 14.27 10.72
C THR A 211 -18.66 13.19 11.52
N LEU A 212 -19.27 12.01 11.67
CA LEU A 212 -18.62 10.88 12.36
C LEU A 212 -17.41 10.37 11.58
N LEU A 213 -17.52 10.24 10.25
CA LEU A 213 -16.39 9.88 9.38
C LEU A 213 -15.28 10.92 9.49
N GLN A 214 -15.62 12.22 9.44
CA GLN A 214 -14.66 13.31 9.61
C GLN A 214 -13.90 13.19 10.94
N ASN A 215 -14.61 12.95 12.03
CA ASN A 215 -14.01 12.79 13.35
C ASN A 215 -13.09 11.56 13.41
N LYS A 216 -13.47 10.44 12.80
CA LYS A 216 -12.62 9.23 12.78
C LYS A 216 -11.34 9.43 11.98
N ILE A 217 -11.42 10.08 10.82
CA ILE A 217 -10.23 10.43 10.04
C ILE A 217 -9.34 11.41 10.82
N PHE A 218 -9.94 12.42 11.47
CA PHE A 218 -9.22 13.35 12.33
C PHE A 218 -8.48 12.63 13.47
N GLU A 219 -9.14 11.73 14.20
CA GLU A 219 -8.54 10.92 15.28
C GLU A 219 -7.35 10.10 14.77
N LEU A 220 -7.46 9.47 13.59
CA LEU A 220 -6.38 8.70 12.99
C LEU A 220 -5.18 9.58 12.60
N LEU A 221 -5.45 10.77 12.04
CA LEU A 221 -4.40 11.70 11.66
C LEU A 221 -3.70 12.32 12.88
N ASP A 222 -4.45 12.67 13.93
CA ASP A 222 -3.87 13.17 15.19
C ASP A 222 -3.03 12.10 15.88
N GLY A 223 -3.52 10.86 15.92
CA GLY A 223 -2.75 9.72 16.43
C GLY A 223 -1.46 9.48 15.64
N ALA A 224 -1.52 9.50 14.31
CA ALA A 224 -0.34 9.39 13.46
C ALA A 224 0.67 10.54 13.70
N CYS A 225 0.19 11.77 13.90
CA CYS A 225 1.03 12.91 14.28
C CYS A 225 1.73 12.69 15.63
N GLY A 226 1.01 12.10 16.60
CA GLY A 226 1.53 11.67 17.89
C GLY A 226 2.66 10.66 17.76
N GLU A 227 2.46 9.61 16.97
CA GLU A 227 3.46 8.56 16.72
C GLU A 227 4.71 9.09 16.04
N ILE A 228 4.55 9.97 15.04
CA ILE A 228 5.68 10.67 14.39
C ILE A 228 6.46 11.48 15.43
N ARG A 229 5.77 12.22 16.30
CA ARG A 229 6.41 13.02 17.34
C ARG A 229 7.22 12.15 18.30
N VAL A 230 6.66 11.03 18.75
CA VAL A 230 7.35 10.09 19.65
C VAL A 230 8.56 9.48 18.95
N SER A 231 8.41 9.03 17.71
CA SER A 231 9.49 8.44 16.91
C SER A 231 10.64 9.42 16.68
N CYS A 232 10.33 10.68 16.34
CA CYS A 232 11.33 11.74 16.21
C CYS A 232 12.05 12.03 17.53
N ALA A 233 11.35 11.98 18.66
CA ALA A 233 11.94 12.25 19.97
C ALA A 233 12.81 11.10 20.49
N ALA A 234 12.46 9.86 20.15
CA ALA A 234 13.23 8.67 20.52
C ALA A 234 14.53 8.54 19.73
N ASP A 235 14.62 9.17 18.54
CA ASP A 235 15.80 9.06 17.69
C ASP A 235 17.01 9.84 18.23
N LYS A 236 18.09 9.12 18.48
CA LYS A 236 19.36 9.68 18.98
C LYS A 236 20.29 10.15 17.86
N SER A 237 19.96 9.85 16.59
CA SER A 237 20.86 10.05 15.46
C SER A 237 21.04 11.50 15.01
N ARG A 238 20.36 12.47 15.66
CA ARG A 238 20.30 13.90 15.25
C ARG A 238 19.86 14.09 13.79
N SER A 239 19.17 13.11 13.22
CA SER A 239 18.65 13.22 11.85
C SER A 239 17.58 14.29 11.78
N THR A 240 17.50 14.97 10.63
CA THR A 240 16.44 15.94 10.38
C THR A 240 15.24 15.20 9.80
N PHE A 241 14.10 15.26 10.50
CA PHE A 241 12.87 14.63 10.05
C PHE A 241 12.07 15.58 9.17
N ASP A 242 11.79 15.18 7.94
CA ASP A 242 11.03 15.97 6.98
C ASP A 242 10.31 15.09 5.96
N CYS A 243 9.34 15.66 5.26
CA CYS A 243 8.56 14.98 4.22
C CYS A 243 7.82 13.72 4.71
N ASN A 244 7.37 13.68 5.97
CA ASN A 244 6.68 12.53 6.54
C ASN A 244 5.41 12.19 5.75
N HIS A 245 5.00 10.92 5.83
CA HIS A 245 3.88 10.37 5.08
C HIS A 245 2.90 9.64 6.00
N VAL A 246 1.61 9.81 5.75
CA VAL A 246 0.56 9.02 6.41
C VAL A 246 -0.30 8.35 5.36
N PHE A 247 -0.55 7.05 5.56
CA PHE A 247 -1.48 6.27 4.75
C PHE A 247 -2.55 5.65 5.63
N ILE A 248 -3.80 5.85 5.24
CA ILE A 248 -4.95 5.31 5.92
C ILE A 248 -5.72 4.42 4.93
N ARG A 249 -5.86 3.14 5.27
CA ARG A 249 -6.77 2.25 4.56
C ARG A 249 -8.09 2.17 5.31
N LEU A 250 -9.17 2.46 4.63
CA LEU A 250 -10.52 2.18 5.08
C LEU A 250 -10.89 0.77 4.63
N GLU A 251 -11.05 -0.17 5.56
CA GLU A 251 -11.39 -1.54 5.18
C GLU A 251 -12.84 -1.64 4.71
N TYR A 252 -13.04 -2.36 3.61
CA TYR A 252 -14.36 -2.65 3.09
C TYR A 252 -15.19 -3.42 4.11
N ASP A 253 -16.44 -3.01 4.25
CA ASP A 253 -17.47 -3.71 5.01
C ASP A 253 -18.67 -3.96 4.10
N THR A 254 -19.24 -5.16 4.15
CA THR A 254 -20.40 -5.55 3.34
C THR A 254 -21.60 -4.64 3.54
N GLU A 255 -21.75 -4.00 4.69
CA GLU A 255 -22.83 -3.04 4.94
C GLU A 255 -22.59 -1.68 4.26
N ILE A 256 -21.34 -1.34 3.97
CA ILE A 256 -20.96 -0.09 3.28
C ILE A 256 -21.15 -0.24 1.78
N GLY A 257 -20.83 -1.40 1.20
CA GLY A 257 -21.05 -1.66 -0.22
C GLY A 257 -22.52 -1.59 -0.65
N LYS A 258 -23.45 -1.67 0.30
CA LYS A 258 -24.91 -1.53 0.07
C LYS A 258 -25.40 -0.07 0.15
N ARG A 259 -24.57 0.88 0.59
CA ARG A 259 -24.96 2.28 0.84
C ARG A 259 -24.31 3.24 -0.14
N ASN A 260 -24.91 4.42 -0.27
CA ASN A 260 -24.32 5.51 -1.03
C ASN A 260 -23.11 6.10 -0.28
N THR A 261 -21.94 6.08 -0.90
CA THR A 261 -20.67 6.61 -0.36
C THR A 261 -20.19 7.87 -1.11
N ASP A 262 -21.03 8.49 -1.94
CA ASP A 262 -20.72 9.68 -2.73
C ASP A 262 -20.22 10.87 -1.87
N TYR A 263 -20.63 10.94 -0.60
CA TYR A 263 -20.23 11.99 0.32
C TYR A 263 -18.81 11.80 0.92
N TRP A 264 -18.27 10.58 0.87
CA TRP A 264 -17.02 10.22 1.55
C TRP A 264 -15.81 11.05 1.09
N PRO A 265 -15.57 11.29 -0.22
CA PRO A 265 -14.43 12.08 -0.66
C PRO A 265 -14.40 13.47 -0.02
N ARG A 266 -15.55 14.15 -0.02
CA ARG A 266 -15.69 15.48 0.56
C ARG A 266 -15.51 15.46 2.08
N SER A 267 -16.09 14.49 2.78
CA SER A 267 -15.93 14.35 4.23
C SER A 267 -14.46 14.11 4.61
N ILE A 268 -13.77 13.23 3.89
CA ILE A 268 -12.36 12.94 4.15
C ILE A 268 -11.49 14.17 3.83
N GLU A 269 -11.77 14.88 2.74
CA GLU A 269 -11.09 16.14 2.39
C GLU A 269 -11.26 17.21 3.49
N GLU A 270 -12.47 17.42 3.98
CA GLU A 270 -12.77 18.36 5.07
C GLU A 270 -12.02 17.97 6.37
N ALA A 271 -11.94 16.67 6.68
CA ALA A 271 -11.17 16.17 7.81
C ALA A 271 -9.67 16.46 7.67
N ILE A 272 -9.10 16.22 6.49
CA ILE A 272 -7.68 16.51 6.21
C ILE A 272 -7.40 18.01 6.32
N LYS A 273 -8.26 18.86 5.74
CA LYS A 273 -8.17 20.34 5.83
C LYS A 273 -8.19 20.80 7.29
N ARG A 274 -9.03 20.21 8.13
CA ARG A 274 -9.07 20.50 9.58
C ARG A 274 -7.76 20.13 10.29
N CYS A 275 -7.06 19.10 9.82
CA CYS A 275 -5.77 18.66 10.37
C CYS A 275 -4.56 19.43 9.83
N GLU A 276 -4.70 20.30 8.83
CA GLU A 276 -3.57 20.87 8.07
C GLU A 276 -2.48 21.50 8.94
N LYS A 277 -2.86 22.28 9.96
CA LYS A 277 -1.91 22.90 10.91
C LYS A 277 -1.05 21.86 11.64
N TYR A 278 -1.64 20.71 11.98
CA TYR A 278 -0.93 19.60 12.60
C TYR A 278 -0.01 18.91 11.59
N LEU A 279 -0.49 18.68 10.37
CA LEU A 279 0.32 18.10 9.30
C LEU A 279 1.60 18.92 9.05
N ILE A 280 1.46 20.24 8.89
CA ILE A 280 2.60 21.17 8.72
C ILE A 280 3.55 21.11 9.92
N LYS A 281 3.01 21.16 11.15
CA LYS A 281 3.82 21.08 12.39
C LYS A 281 4.63 19.80 12.47
N HIS A 282 4.04 18.67 12.06
CA HIS A 282 4.67 17.35 12.08
C HIS A 282 5.42 17.01 10.79
N ARG A 283 5.62 18.00 9.90
CA ARG A 283 6.35 17.86 8.63
C ARG A 283 5.78 16.77 7.73
N ILE A 284 4.46 16.57 7.77
CA ILE A 284 3.76 15.63 6.91
C ILE A 284 3.44 16.34 5.60
N THR A 285 4.09 15.91 4.52
CA THR A 285 3.93 16.51 3.19
C THR A 285 2.96 15.74 2.33
N GLU A 286 2.57 14.53 2.72
CA GLU A 286 1.69 13.68 1.94
C GLU A 286 0.81 12.82 2.86
N VAL A 287 -0.50 12.83 2.60
CA VAL A 287 -1.48 11.97 3.28
C VAL A 287 -2.30 11.27 2.20
N GLU A 288 -2.43 9.96 2.30
CA GLU A 288 -3.24 9.15 1.39
C GLU A 288 -4.33 8.42 2.18
N VAL A 289 -5.58 8.53 1.72
CA VAL A 289 -6.71 7.77 2.26
C VAL A 289 -7.31 6.93 1.14
N ASN A 290 -7.30 5.61 1.31
CA ASN A 290 -7.81 4.67 0.32
C ASN A 290 -9.02 3.91 0.85
N TYR A 291 -10.03 3.75 0.00
CA TYR A 291 -11.19 2.92 0.31
C TYR A 291 -11.74 2.26 -0.95
N GLU A 292 -12.54 1.21 -0.77
CA GLU A 292 -13.25 0.54 -1.86
C GLU A 292 -14.72 0.93 -1.83
N GLN A 293 -15.29 1.15 -3.00
CA GLN A 293 -16.72 1.37 -3.17
C GLN A 293 -17.26 0.56 -4.35
N LEU A 294 -18.57 0.36 -4.37
CA LEU A 294 -19.23 -0.25 -5.50
C LEU A 294 -19.23 0.73 -6.67
N ARG A 295 -18.82 0.27 -7.86
CA ARG A 295 -18.88 1.08 -9.08
C ARG A 295 -20.35 1.37 -9.41
N PRO A 296 -20.76 2.64 -9.56
CA PRO A 296 -22.11 2.97 -9.98
C PRO A 296 -22.41 2.34 -11.35
N SER A 297 -23.49 1.56 -11.46
CA SER A 297 -23.92 0.99 -12.74
C SER A 297 -24.43 2.11 -13.65
N THR A 298 -23.72 2.38 -14.75
CA THR A 298 -24.12 3.37 -15.77
C THR A 298 -25.20 2.86 -16.72
N THR A 299 -25.60 1.59 -16.60
CA THR A 299 -26.70 1.02 -17.39
C THR A 299 -28.04 1.23 -16.69
N ASN A 300 -28.86 2.10 -17.29
CA ASN A 300 -30.30 2.27 -17.07
C ASN A 300 -31.08 1.00 -17.46
N THR A 301 -30.79 -0.13 -16.84
CA THR A 301 -31.58 -1.35 -16.98
C THR A 301 -32.37 -1.56 -15.69
N ASN A 302 -33.66 -1.24 -15.77
CA ASN A 302 -34.71 -1.56 -14.81
C ASN A 302 -34.87 -3.08 -14.63
N SER A 303 -33.87 -3.75 -14.07
CA SER A 303 -33.94 -5.15 -13.68
C SER A 303 -33.37 -5.29 -12.27
N ASN A 304 -34.28 -5.40 -11.30
CA ASN A 304 -34.02 -5.50 -9.86
C ASN A 304 -33.29 -6.80 -9.42
N ASN A 305 -32.49 -7.43 -10.29
CA ASN A 305 -31.78 -8.67 -9.98
C ASN A 305 -30.32 -8.56 -10.43
N ILE A 306 -29.55 -7.66 -9.82
CA ILE A 306 -28.08 -7.75 -9.86
C ILE A 306 -27.71 -8.90 -8.91
N THR A 307 -27.26 -10.03 -9.47
CA THR A 307 -26.71 -11.13 -8.68
C THR A 307 -25.37 -10.65 -8.06
N GLU A 308 -25.08 -10.97 -6.80
CA GLU A 308 -23.85 -10.55 -6.08
C GLU A 308 -22.54 -10.81 -6.88
N SER A 309 -22.57 -11.74 -7.83
CA SER A 309 -21.47 -12.08 -8.73
C SER A 309 -21.14 -11.05 -9.82
N GLN A 310 -21.92 -9.97 -9.98
CA GLN A 310 -21.68 -8.91 -11.00
C GLN A 310 -21.32 -7.54 -10.40
N GLN A 311 -21.20 -7.43 -9.08
CA GLN A 311 -20.82 -6.18 -8.41
C GLN A 311 -19.33 -5.88 -8.65
N GLN A 312 -19.04 -4.86 -9.47
CA GLN A 312 -17.67 -4.41 -9.71
C GLN A 312 -17.29 -3.36 -8.67
N PHE A 313 -16.17 -3.58 -7.98
CA PHE A 313 -15.63 -2.62 -7.02
C PHE A 313 -14.61 -1.70 -7.69
N GLU A 314 -14.52 -0.48 -7.19
CA GLU A 314 -13.48 0.47 -7.53
C GLU A 314 -12.78 1.00 -6.28
N THR A 315 -11.47 1.22 -6.40
CA THR A 315 -10.70 1.86 -5.32
C THR A 315 -10.69 3.36 -5.55
N ILE A 316 -11.06 4.10 -4.51
CA ILE A 316 -10.93 5.56 -4.44
C ILE A 316 -9.74 5.89 -3.55
N ARG A 317 -8.92 6.82 -4.03
CA ARG A 317 -7.71 7.29 -3.37
C ARG A 317 -7.75 8.81 -3.28
N ILE A 318 -7.73 9.32 -2.06
CA ILE A 318 -7.70 10.75 -1.76
C ILE A 318 -6.30 11.08 -1.32
N VAL A 319 -5.65 12.03 -2.00
CA VAL A 319 -4.26 12.36 -1.76
C VAL A 319 -4.14 13.84 -1.44
N TYR A 320 -3.66 14.14 -0.24
CA TYR A 320 -3.19 15.45 0.16
C TYR A 320 -1.69 15.54 -0.08
N MET A 321 -1.23 16.64 -0.66
CA MET A 321 0.18 16.95 -0.87
C MET A 321 0.47 18.40 -0.47
N ASN A 322 1.57 18.61 0.24
CA ASN A 322 2.05 19.93 0.60
C ASN A 322 3.58 19.93 0.65
N GLU A 323 4.21 19.90 -0.52
CA GLU A 323 5.68 19.85 -0.64
C GLU A 323 6.37 21.16 -0.23
N THR A 324 5.70 22.30 -0.42
CA THR A 324 6.24 23.64 -0.11
C THR A 324 5.96 24.07 1.33
N GLY A 325 5.05 23.38 2.02
CA GLY A 325 4.56 23.73 3.34
C GLY A 325 3.50 24.84 3.35
N ALA A 326 3.15 25.41 2.20
CA ALA A 326 2.28 26.60 2.12
C ALA A 326 1.16 26.49 1.07
N ILE A 327 1.22 25.55 0.13
CA ILE A 327 0.13 25.29 -0.82
C ILE A 327 -0.23 23.80 -0.73
N PRO A 328 -1.23 23.45 0.09
CA PRO A 328 -1.78 22.11 0.07
C PRO A 328 -2.63 21.90 -1.19
N GLU A 329 -2.49 20.73 -1.79
CA GLU A 329 -3.35 20.23 -2.87
C GLU A 329 -4.02 18.95 -2.38
N ILE A 330 -5.34 18.85 -2.50
CA ILE A 330 -6.06 17.59 -2.27
C ILE A 330 -6.68 17.16 -3.60
N CYS A 331 -6.44 15.92 -4.00
CA CYS A 331 -6.97 15.35 -5.23
C CYS A 331 -7.61 14.00 -4.95
N VAL A 332 -8.74 13.75 -5.60
CA VAL A 332 -9.47 12.48 -5.53
C VAL A 332 -9.27 11.70 -6.82
N TYR A 333 -8.80 10.48 -6.70
CA TYR A 333 -8.51 9.57 -7.80
C TYR A 333 -9.34 8.30 -7.68
N ARG A 334 -9.76 7.78 -8.83
CA ARG A 334 -10.20 6.40 -9.03
C ARG A 334 -9.04 5.58 -9.57
N VAL A 335 -8.82 4.39 -9.05
CA VAL A 335 -7.85 3.43 -9.60
C VAL A 335 -8.55 2.61 -10.68
N ASN A 336 -8.01 2.62 -11.90
CA ASN A 336 -8.52 1.80 -13.00
C ASN A 336 -7.97 0.36 -12.96
N GLU A 337 -8.39 -0.47 -13.92
CA GLU A 337 -7.97 -1.88 -14.02
C GLU A 337 -6.46 -2.01 -14.27
N ASP A 338 -5.85 -1.05 -14.97
CA ASP A 338 -4.40 -0.97 -15.19
C ASP A 338 -3.62 -0.38 -14.00
N ARG A 339 -4.25 -0.25 -12.83
CA ARG A 339 -3.70 0.39 -11.63
C ARG A 339 -3.31 1.86 -11.83
N LYS A 340 -3.81 2.57 -12.83
CA LYS A 340 -3.56 4.00 -13.04
C LYS A 340 -4.53 4.85 -12.23
N LEU A 341 -4.03 5.97 -11.72
CA LEU A 341 -4.79 6.98 -11.01
C LEU A 341 -5.51 7.89 -12.01
N ILE A 342 -6.83 7.87 -12.00
CA ILE A 342 -7.69 8.71 -12.83
C ILE A 342 -8.38 9.74 -11.92
N PRO A 343 -8.18 11.05 -12.11
CA PRO A 343 -8.85 12.05 -11.30
C PRO A 343 -10.37 12.00 -11.50
N ILE A 344 -11.12 12.11 -10.41
CA ILE A 344 -12.60 12.10 -10.45
C ILE A 344 -13.14 13.48 -10.81
N GLU A 345 -12.49 14.54 -10.33
CA GLU A 345 -12.84 15.92 -10.68
C GLU A 345 -11.98 16.42 -11.83
N SER A 346 -12.62 16.89 -12.89
CA SER A 346 -12.00 17.23 -14.19
C SER A 346 -11.47 18.66 -14.30
N GLY A 347 -11.39 19.41 -13.19
CA GLY A 347 -11.15 20.87 -13.23
C GLY A 347 -9.78 21.37 -12.75
N GLY A 348 -8.93 20.52 -12.16
CA GLY A 348 -7.71 20.95 -11.48
C GLY A 348 -6.42 20.24 -11.93
N HIS A 349 -5.26 20.78 -11.53
CA HIS A 349 -3.98 20.11 -11.70
C HIS A 349 -3.91 18.84 -10.84
N ALA A 350 -4.24 17.70 -11.42
CA ALA A 350 -4.16 16.40 -10.75
C ALA A 350 -2.75 15.79 -10.91
N ARG A 351 -1.84 16.14 -10.01
CA ARG A 351 -0.40 15.81 -10.09
C ARG A 351 -0.07 14.33 -10.33
N LEU A 352 -0.91 13.42 -9.82
CA LEU A 352 -0.71 11.97 -9.96
C LEU A 352 -1.52 11.34 -11.09
N ALA A 353 -2.25 12.12 -11.90
CA ALA A 353 -3.04 11.59 -12.99
C ALA A 353 -2.19 10.74 -13.95
N GLY A 354 -2.69 9.55 -14.29
CA GLY A 354 -2.04 8.59 -15.17
C GLY A 354 -0.90 7.77 -14.53
N LYS A 355 -0.42 8.14 -13.34
CA LYS A 355 0.61 7.36 -12.62
C LYS A 355 0.03 6.06 -12.07
N SER A 356 0.88 5.05 -11.93
CA SER A 356 0.50 3.79 -11.28
C SER A 356 0.26 4.00 -9.79
N SER A 357 -0.84 3.47 -9.26
CA SER A 357 -1.18 3.44 -7.84
C SER A 357 -0.18 2.61 -7.03
N ALA A 358 0.55 1.71 -7.69
CA ALA A 358 1.59 0.88 -7.13
C ALA A 358 2.98 1.54 -7.10
N THR A 359 3.11 2.78 -7.60
CA THR A 359 4.41 3.47 -7.65
C THR A 359 5.01 3.57 -6.24
N PRO A 360 6.25 3.08 -6.03
CA PRO A 360 6.94 3.23 -4.76
C PRO A 360 7.14 4.70 -4.41
N HIS A 361 7.11 5.02 -3.11
CA HIS A 361 7.52 6.33 -2.64
C HIS A 361 8.98 6.55 -2.99
N HIS A 362 9.24 7.62 -3.73
CA HIS A 362 10.60 7.99 -4.09
C HIS A 362 11.40 8.37 -2.83
N THR A 363 12.69 8.04 -2.86
CA THR A 363 13.67 8.64 -1.95
C THR A 363 13.75 10.14 -2.24
N ILE A 364 14.23 10.92 -1.26
CA ILE A 364 14.31 12.37 -1.41
C ILE A 364 15.38 12.71 -2.46
N GLN A 365 14.99 12.85 -3.73
CA GLN A 365 15.93 13.03 -4.86
C GLN A 365 16.80 14.29 -4.72
N GLN A 366 16.25 15.36 -4.15
CA GLN A 366 16.93 16.63 -3.94
C GLN A 366 17.12 16.93 -2.46
N VAL A 367 17.85 16.05 -1.76
CA VAL A 367 18.19 16.20 -0.32
C VAL A 367 18.67 17.62 0.00
N ASN A 368 19.50 18.22 -0.86
CA ASN A 368 20.03 19.56 -0.65
C ASN A 368 18.95 20.66 -0.72
N VAL A 369 17.96 20.52 -1.60
CA VAL A 369 16.84 21.47 -1.71
C VAL A 369 15.93 21.31 -0.50
N GLN A 370 15.60 20.08 -0.11
CA GLN A 370 14.78 19.83 1.08
C GLN A 370 15.45 20.31 2.37
N LYS A 371 16.76 20.14 2.52
CA LYS A 371 17.51 20.73 3.66
C LYS A 371 17.38 22.26 3.69
N LYS A 372 17.43 22.94 2.53
CA LYS A 372 17.23 24.40 2.45
C LYS A 372 15.79 24.81 2.78
N ARG A 373 14.79 24.07 2.30
CA ARG A 373 13.38 24.27 2.68
C ARG A 373 13.18 24.10 4.18
N TYR A 374 13.73 23.04 4.76
CA TYR A 374 13.70 22.80 6.19
C TYR A 374 14.30 23.96 6.99
N GLN A 375 15.47 24.47 6.57
CA GLN A 375 16.12 25.62 7.22
C GLN A 375 15.27 26.90 7.13
N ALA A 376 14.74 27.22 5.95
CA ALA A 376 13.85 28.37 5.76
C ALA A 376 12.63 28.26 6.69
N ASN A 377 11.96 27.11 6.68
CA ASN A 377 10.79 26.86 7.52
C ASN A 377 11.12 26.95 9.02
N LYS A 378 12.31 26.51 9.45
CA LYS A 378 12.76 26.63 10.84
C LYS A 378 12.94 28.09 11.26
N LEU A 379 13.32 28.96 10.32
CA LEU A 379 13.41 30.41 10.51
C LEU A 379 12.05 31.12 10.37
N GLY A 380 10.97 30.38 10.09
CA GLY A 380 9.64 30.95 9.86
C GLY A 380 9.52 31.70 8.53
N THR A 381 10.35 31.36 7.54
CA THR A 381 10.31 31.96 6.20
C THR A 381 10.16 30.89 5.11
N THR A 382 9.76 31.32 3.92
CA THR A 382 9.59 30.43 2.76
C THR A 382 10.91 30.31 2.00
N TYR A 383 11.20 29.13 1.48
CA TYR A 383 12.35 28.94 0.61
C TYR A 383 12.18 29.74 -0.68
N VAL A 384 13.23 30.46 -1.10
CA VAL A 384 13.14 31.47 -2.18
C VAL A 384 12.57 30.92 -3.50
N TYR A 385 12.83 29.66 -3.83
CA TYR A 385 12.33 29.04 -5.07
C TYR A 385 10.88 28.54 -4.96
N ASP A 386 10.29 28.53 -3.77
CA ASP A 386 8.86 28.24 -3.59
C ASP A 386 8.01 29.52 -3.69
N MET A 387 8.62 30.71 -3.60
CA MET A 387 7.93 32.01 -3.70
C MET A 387 7.15 32.19 -5.01
N PRO A 388 7.66 31.81 -6.21
CA PRO A 388 6.87 31.91 -7.44
C PRO A 388 5.55 31.14 -7.38
N ILE A 389 5.54 29.96 -6.74
CA ILE A 389 4.33 29.14 -6.58
C ILE A 389 3.35 29.84 -5.63
N MET A 390 3.84 30.45 -4.55
CA MET A 390 3.03 31.26 -3.63
C MET A 390 2.33 32.43 -4.35
N PHE A 391 3.07 33.17 -5.16
CA PHE A 391 2.49 34.27 -5.94
C PHE A 391 1.46 33.77 -6.95
N GLY A 392 1.72 32.62 -7.60
CA GLY A 392 0.76 31.99 -8.51
C GLY A 392 -0.55 31.62 -7.80
N LYS A 393 -0.46 31.02 -6.61
CA LYS A 393 -1.65 30.66 -5.82
C LYS A 393 -2.41 31.89 -5.32
N ALA A 394 -1.71 32.90 -4.79
CA ALA A 394 -2.34 34.13 -4.34
C ALA A 394 -3.07 34.86 -5.48
N ALA A 395 -2.47 34.90 -6.67
CA ALA A 395 -3.13 35.44 -7.85
C ALA A 395 -4.37 34.61 -8.25
N PHE A 396 -4.29 33.28 -8.21
CA PHE A 396 -5.44 32.42 -8.50
C PHE A 396 -6.58 32.59 -7.48
N ASP A 397 -6.25 32.74 -6.19
CA ASP A 397 -7.23 32.98 -5.13
C ASP A 397 -7.93 34.32 -5.29
N GLU A 398 -7.18 35.37 -5.67
CA GLU A 398 -7.75 36.67 -6.02
C GLU A 398 -8.80 36.52 -7.15
N TRP A 399 -8.46 35.78 -8.22
CA TRP A 399 -9.40 35.50 -9.32
C TRP A 399 -10.62 34.68 -8.90
N THR A 400 -10.50 33.81 -7.91
CA THR A 400 -11.61 32.95 -7.44
C THR A 400 -12.55 33.69 -6.50
N PHE A 401 -12.08 34.78 -5.88
CA PHE A 401 -12.87 35.63 -5.00
C PHE A 401 -13.77 36.62 -5.77
N PHE A 402 -13.39 36.96 -7.01
CA PHE A 402 -14.23 37.70 -7.95
C PHE A 402 -15.27 36.78 -8.61
#